data_AF-A0A8W8IK25-F1
#
_entry.id   AF-A0A8W8IK25-F1
#
_cell.length_a   1.000
_cell.length_b   1.000
_cell.length_c   1.000
_cell.angle_alpha   90.00
_cell.angle_beta   90.00
_cell.angle_gamma   90.00
#
_symmetry.space_group_name_H-M   'P 1'
#
loop_
_entity.id
_entity.type
_entity.pdbx_description
1 polymer ?
#
loop_
_entity_poly.entity_id
_entity_poly.type
_entity_poly.pdbx_seq_one_letter_code
_entity_poly.pdbx_strand_id
1 'polypeptide(L)' 'KLLVQIHDELLFEVPDEHLSKAGALIKSVMEDRETLCSEFLNLRVPLRVSLCAGKTWGHMTPLQNNSSQ' A
#
# COMPACT_ATOMS: atom_id res chain seq x y z
N LYS A 1 1.41 -4.53 11.52
CA LYS A 1 2.10 -5.84 11.40
C LYS A 1 1.76 -6.45 10.05
N LEU A 2 2.72 -6.97 9.28
CA LEU A 2 2.42 -7.76 8.07
C LEU A 2 1.89 -9.13 8.51
N LEU A 3 0.71 -9.50 8.03
CA LEU A 3 0.09 -10.78 8.34
C LEU A 3 0.31 -11.81 7.23
N VAL A 4 0.03 -11.40 5.99
CA VAL A 4 0.00 -12.30 4.84
C VAL A 4 0.52 -11.57 3.60
N GLN A 5 1.26 -12.29 2.76
CA GLN A 5 1.52 -11.93 1.37
C GLN A 5 0.88 -12.98 0.46
N ILE A 6 0.08 -12.54 -0.51
CA ILE A 6 -0.52 -13.40 -1.53
C ILE A 6 -0.25 -12.76 -2.88
N HIS A 7 0.58 -13.40 -3.70
CA HIS A 7 0.99 -12.86 -5.00
C HIS A 7 1.55 -11.42 -4.87
N ASP A 8 0.84 -10.44 -5.43
CA ASP A 8 1.12 -9.01 -5.44
C ASP A 8 0.41 -8.22 -4.30
N GLU A 9 -0.36 -8.91 -3.46
CA GLU A 9 -1.09 -8.33 -2.34
C GLU A 9 -0.38 -8.51 -0.99
N LEU A 10 -0.38 -7.46 -0.18
CA LEU A 10 0.13 -7.44 1.20
C LEU A 10 -1.00 -7.10 2.17
N LEU A 11 -1.28 -8.00 3.12
CA LEU A 11 -2.29 -7.80 4.15
C LEU A 11 -1.63 -7.40 5.46
N PHE A 12 -2.00 -6.23 5.96
CA PHE A 12 -1.51 -5.69 7.23
C PHE A 12 -2.61 -5.60 8.27
N GLU A 13 -2.24 -5.91 9.51
CA GLU A 13 -3.02 -5.54 10.69
C GLU A 13 -2.49 -4.22 11.23
N VAL A 14 -3.37 -3.23 11.37
CA VAL A 14 -3.04 -1.87 11.79
C VAL A 14 -4.10 -1.38 12.79
N PRO A 15 -3.72 -0.78 13.93
CA PRO A 15 -4.65 -0.07 14.80
C PRO A 15 -5.39 1.04 14.05
N ASP A 16 -6.66 1.27 14.39
CA ASP A 16 -7.51 2.23 13.67
C ASP A 16 -6.91 3.65 13.67
N GLU A 17 -6.34 4.09 14.79
CA GLU A 17 -5.71 5.41 14.91
C GLU A 17 -4.51 5.60 13.97
N HIS A 18 -3.95 4.52 13.43
CA HIS A 18 -2.79 4.54 12.55
C HIS A 18 -3.13 4.24 11.10
N LEU A 19 -4.39 3.92 10.77
CA LEU A 19 -4.78 3.46 9.45
C LEU A 19 -4.37 4.43 8.33
N SER A 20 -4.65 5.73 8.51
CA SER A 20 -4.32 6.76 7.51
C SER A 20 -2.80 6.90 7.32
N LYS A 21 -2.05 6.99 8.42
CA LYS A 21 -0.58 7.14 8.38
C LYS A 21 0.10 5.91 7.80
N ALA A 22 -0.33 4.72 8.20
CA ALA A 22 0.20 3.46 7.70
C ALA A 22 -0.10 3.29 6.21
N GLY A 23 -1.33 3.58 5.78
CA GLY A 23 -1.71 3.53 4.37
C GLY A 23 -0.84 4.45 3.51
N ALA A 24 -0.68 5.72 3.92
CA ALA A 24 0.17 6.66 3.19
C ALA A 24 1.62 6.18 3.06
N LEU A 25 2.21 5.67 4.15
CA LEU A 25 3.57 5.14 4.15
C LEU A 25 3.73 3.89 3.28
N ILE A 26 2.80 2.94 3.38
CA ILE A 26 2.84 1.70 2.60
C ILE A 26 2.75 2.03 1.10
N LYS A 27 1.81 2.91 0.72
CA LYS A 27 1.66 3.35 -0.67
C LYS A 27 2.92 4.03 -1.17
N SER A 28 3.50 4.97 -0.41
CA SER A 28 4.69 5.70 -0.85
C SER A 28 5.88 4.76 -1.07
N VAL A 29 6.10 3.80 -0.15
CA VAL A 29 7.20 2.85 -0.28
C VAL A 29 6.99 1.92 -1.46
N MET A 30 5.79 1.38 -1.66
CA MET A 30 5.51 0.42 -2.73
C MET A 30 5.45 1.06 -4.13
N GLU A 31 5.15 2.35 -4.23
CA GLU A 31 5.18 3.10 -5.50
C GLU A 31 6.56 3.69 -5.82
N ASP A 32 7.51 3.64 -4.88
CA ASP A 32 8.87 4.15 -5.06
C ASP A 32 9.73 3.20 -5.91
N ARG A 33 9.62 3.40 -7.22
CA ARG A 33 10.40 2.66 -8.22
C ARG A 33 11.91 2.91 -8.13
N GLU A 34 12.31 4.10 -7.67
CA GLU A 34 13.71 4.52 -7.69
C GLU A 34 14.46 3.81 -6.57
N THR A 35 13.87 3.66 -5.40
CA THR A 35 14.53 2.90 -4.32
C THR A 35 14.35 1.40 -4.44
N LEU A 36 13.18 0.91 -4.92
CA LEU A 36 12.91 -0.53 -4.95
C LEU A 36 13.56 -1.28 -6.11
N CYS A 37 13.67 -0.65 -7.30
CA CYS A 37 14.08 -1.37 -8.50
C CYS A 37 15.39 -0.87 -9.12
N SER A 38 15.91 0.31 -8.74
CA SER A 38 17.03 0.94 -9.47
C SER A 38 18.31 0.12 -9.52
N GLU A 39 18.59 -0.71 -8.52
CA GLU A 39 19.77 -1.59 -8.53
C GLU A 39 19.68 -2.72 -9.55
N PHE A 40 18.46 -3.11 -9.96
CA PHE A 40 18.22 -4.26 -10.83
C PHE A 40 17.66 -3.90 -12.21
N LEU A 41 16.78 -2.90 -12.29
CA LEU A 41 16.09 -2.51 -13.52
C LEU A 41 15.38 -1.14 -13.42
N ASN A 42 15.36 -0.41 -14.54
CA ASN A 42 14.62 0.85 -14.65
C ASN A 42 13.23 0.62 -15.25
N LEU A 43 12.18 0.76 -14.44
CA LEU A 43 10.79 0.59 -14.87
C LEU A 43 10.33 1.77 -15.75
N ARG A 44 9.94 1.46 -17.00
CA ARG A 44 9.39 2.46 -17.93
C ARG A 44 7.95 2.90 -17.59
N VAL A 45 7.28 2.17 -16.70
CA VAL A 45 5.89 2.43 -16.29
C VAL A 45 5.81 2.67 -14.78
N PRO A 46 4.89 3.53 -14.29
CA PRO A 46 4.69 3.73 -12.86
C PRO A 46 4.14 2.47 -12.18
N LEU A 47 4.66 2.15 -10.99
CA LEU A 47 4.01 1.21 -10.07
C LEU A 47 2.81 1.92 -9.44
N ARG A 48 1.64 1.28 -9.49
CA ARG A 48 0.41 1.80 -8.88
C ARG A 48 -0.04 0.84 -7.78
N VAL A 49 -0.32 1.39 -6.61
CA VAL A 49 -0.74 0.61 -5.43
C VAL A 49 -2.17 0.98 -5.08
N SER A 50 -3.03 -0.02 -5.01
CA SER A 50 -4.41 0.10 -4.52
C SER A 50 -4.44 -0.25 -3.04
N LEU A 51 -5.06 0.61 -2.24
CA LEU A 51 -5.24 0.36 -0.81
C LEU A 51 -6.72 0.11 -0.50
N CYS A 52 -6.98 -0.94 0.25
CA CYS A 52 -8.29 -1.25 0.82
C CYS A 52 -8.13 -1.45 2.34
N ALA A 53 -9.18 -1.14 3.10
CA ALA A 53 -9.23 -1.41 4.53
C ALA A 53 -10.63 -1.86 4.95
N GLY A 54 -10.68 -2.69 5.98
CA GLY A 54 -11.92 -3.22 6.54
C GLY A 54 -11.65 -3.96 7.84
N LYS A 55 -12.70 -4.16 8.64
CA LYS A 55 -12.62 -4.93 9.89
C LYS A 55 -12.51 -6.43 9.65
N THR A 56 -12.96 -6.89 8.49
CA THR A 56 -12.80 -8.25 8.01
C THR A 56 -12.30 -8.21 6.58
N TRP A 57 -11.56 -9.24 6.18
CA TRP A 57 -10.99 -9.32 4.85
C TRP A 57 -12.07 -9.35 3.75
N GLY A 58 -13.19 -10.05 3.99
CA GLY A 58 -14.31 -10.11 3.03
C GLY A 58 -15.09 -8.80 2.84
N HIS A 59 -14.85 -7.79 3.69
CA HIS A 59 -15.57 -6.51 3.67
C HIS A 59 -14.60 -5.32 3.73
N MET A 60 -13.60 -5.33 2.84
CA MET A 60 -12.69 -4.20 2.68
C MET A 60 -13.23 -3.20 1.66
N THR A 61 -13.08 -1.92 1.96
CA THR A 61 -13.43 -0.82 1.06
C THR A 61 -12.18 -0.05 0.64
N PRO A 62 -12.15 0.53 -0.58
CA PRO A 62 -11.03 1.36 -1.01
C PRO A 62 -10.74 2.49 -0.02
N LEU A 63 -9.47 2.65 0.34
CA LEU A 63 -9.03 3.77 1.16
C LEU A 63 -8.99 5.01 0.26
N GLN A 64 -9.83 6.02 0.53
CA GLN A 64 -9.81 7.24 -0.26
C GLN A 64 -8.50 8.00 -0.01
N ASN A 65 -7.77 8.28 -1.08
CA ASN A 65 -6.63 9.19 -1.04
C ASN A 65 -7.17 10.62 -0.93
N ASN A 66 -7.14 11.20 0.27
CA ASN A 66 -7.27 12.65 0.43
C ASN A 66 -5.97 13.33 0.00
N SER A 67 -5.58 13.18 -1.27
CA SER A 67 -4.57 14.00 -1.92
C SER A 67 -5.26 15.20 -2.56
N SER A 68 -5.69 16.15 -1.73
CA SER A 68 -6.20 17.47 -2.14
C SER A 68 -5.99 18.47 -1.01
N GLN A 69 -4.79 19.02 -0.92
CA GLN A 69 -4.49 20.46 -0.93
C GLN A 69 -2.99 20.69 -0.78
#